data_AF-A0A7J4KX49-F1
#
_entry.id   AF-A0A7J4KX49-F1
#
_cell.length_a   1.000
_cell.length_b   1.000
_cell.length_c   1.000
_cell.angle_alpha   90.00
_cell.angle_beta   90.00
_cell.angle_gamma   90.00
#
_symmetry.space_group_name_H-M   'P 1'
#
loop_
_entity.id
_entity.type
_entity.pdbx_description
1 polymer ?
#
loop_
_entity_poly.entity_id
_entity_poly.type
_entity_poly.pdbx_seq_one_letter_code
_entity_poly.pdbx_strand_id
1 'polypeptide(L)' 'MGGTQSLPTHLRGEKIVEKSLDELVKGELITIKLSTGETHVSLNSHKKGEIYDFLKE' A
#
# COMPACT_ATOMS: atom_id res chain seq x y z
N MET A 1 3.00 21.41 21.62
CA MET A 1 3.77 20.68 20.58
C MET A 1 3.71 19.19 20.93
N GLY A 2 2.77 18.45 20.33
CA GLY A 2 2.48 17.06 20.68
C GLY A 2 3.38 16.09 19.91
N GLY A 3 4.09 15.21 20.62
CA GLY A 3 5.10 14.31 20.07
C GLY A 3 4.52 13.15 19.28
N THR A 4 5.06 12.93 18.08
CA THR A 4 4.93 11.69 17.29
C THR A 4 6.20 10.84 17.37
N GLN A 5 6.97 11.00 18.46
CA GLN A 5 8.28 10.39 18.66
C GLN A 5 8.22 9.20 19.62
N SER A 6 7.17 8.35 19.52
CA SER A 6 6.84 7.39 20.59
C SER A 6 6.58 5.94 20.17
N LEU A 7 6.84 5.54 18.92
CA LEU A 7 6.79 4.12 18.54
C LEU A 7 8.16 3.66 18.00
N PRO A 8 8.75 2.58 18.56
CA PRO A 8 9.93 1.91 18.01
C PRO A 8 9.76 1.61 16.52
N THR A 9 10.83 1.62 15.73
CA THR A 9 10.79 1.40 14.27
C THR A 9 10.17 0.08 13.85
N HIS A 10 10.15 -0.91 14.75
CA HIS A 10 9.53 -2.22 14.57
C HIS A 10 8.03 -2.25 14.94
N LEU A 11 7.52 -1.19 15.59
CA LEU A 11 6.12 -0.98 15.97
C LEU A 11 5.45 0.17 15.19
N ARG A 12 6.21 0.90 14.37
CA ARG A 12 5.64 1.83 13.37
C ARG A 12 5.15 0.99 12.20
N GLY A 13 3.84 0.87 12.06
CA GLY A 13 3.19 0.20 10.93
C GLY A 13 3.64 0.70 9.56
N GLU A 14 4.33 1.86 9.47
CA GLU A 14 4.97 2.40 8.26
C GLU A 14 5.81 1.38 7.49
N LYS A 15 6.66 0.58 8.16
CA LYS A 15 7.50 -0.41 7.44
C LYS A 15 6.69 -1.57 6.85
N ILE A 16 5.58 -1.92 7.49
CA ILE A 16 4.69 -2.96 7.00
C ILE A 16 3.91 -2.40 5.81
N VAL A 17 3.37 -1.19 5.93
CA VAL A 17 2.64 -0.52 4.86
C VAL A 17 3.50 -0.31 3.62
N GLU A 18 4.76 0.13 3.77
CA GLU A 18 5.69 0.31 2.65
C GLU A 18 5.98 -1.03 1.95
N LYS A 19 6.29 -2.08 2.72
CA LYS A 19 6.53 -3.42 2.15
C LYS A 19 5.30 -3.97 1.44
N SER A 20 4.12 -3.86 2.05
CA SER A 20 2.87 -4.33 1.46
C SER A 20 2.52 -3.55 0.19
N LEU A 21 2.74 -2.24 0.16
CA LEU A 21 2.57 -1.45 -1.07
C LEU A 21 3.53 -1.90 -2.16
N ASP A 22 4.80 -2.16 -1.83
CA ASP A 22 5.81 -2.64 -2.77
C ASP A 22 5.42 -4.00 -3.37
N GLU A 23 4.90 -4.91 -2.54
CA GLU A 23 4.39 -6.23 -2.98
C GLU A 23 3.14 -6.11 -3.86
N LEU A 24 2.19 -5.23 -3.51
CA LEU A 24 1.00 -4.98 -4.31
C LEU A 24 1.32 -4.34 -5.67
N VAL A 25 2.34 -3.47 -5.74
CA VAL A 25 2.83 -2.89 -6.99
C VAL A 25 3.53 -3.95 -7.84
N LYS A 26 4.42 -4.75 -7.24
CA LYS A 26 5.12 -5.85 -7.92
C LYS A 26 4.17 -6.91 -8.47
N GLY A 27 3.10 -7.22 -7.74
CA GLY A 27 2.03 -8.11 -8.19
C GLY A 27 1.09 -7.50 -9.24
N GLU A 28 1.29 -6.24 -9.60
CA GLU A 28 0.41 -5.46 -10.47
C GLU A 28 -1.05 -5.40 -9.97
N LEU A 29 -1.27 -5.56 -8.67
CA LEU A 29 -2.59 -5.54 -8.04
C LEU A 29 -3.08 -4.10 -7.81
N ILE A 30 -2.15 -3.17 -7.64
CA ILE A 30 -2.41 -1.73 -7.59
C ILE A 30 -1.65 -0.99 -8.67
N THR A 31 -2.20 0.13 -9.12
CA THR A 31 -1.59 1.07 -10.04
C THR A 31 -1.39 2.39 -9.32
N ILE A 32 -0.18 2.94 -9.41
CA ILE A 32 0.15 4.25 -8.83
C ILE A 32 0.25 5.26 -9.97
N LYS A 33 -0.47 6.36 -9.87
CA LYS A 33 -0.40 7.49 -10.80
C LYS A 33 -0.20 8.77 -10.02
N LEU A 34 0.75 9.59 -10.45
CA LEU A 34 0.91 10.95 -9.95
C LEU A 34 -0.04 11.87 -10.74
N SER A 35 -0.94 12.57 -10.06
CA SER A 35 -1.82 13.57 -10.67
C SER A 35 -1.89 14.80 -9.78
N THR A 36 -1.73 15.99 -10.35
CA THR A 36 -1.89 17.27 -9.64
C THR A 36 -1.06 17.41 -8.34
N GLY A 37 0.10 16.74 -8.25
CA GLY A 37 0.96 16.75 -7.06
C GLY A 37 0.55 15.73 -5.99
N GLU A 38 -0.54 15.00 -6.21
CA GLU A 38 -1.02 13.94 -5.34
C GLU A 38 -0.74 12.56 -5.95
N THR A 39 -0.49 11.58 -5.08
CA THR A 39 -0.30 10.19 -5.48
C THR A 39 -1.63 9.46 -5.42
N HIS A 40 -2.16 9.07 -6.57
CA HIS A 40 -3.36 8.27 -6.69
C HIS A 40 -2.98 6.80 -6.75
N VAL A 41 -3.53 6.00 -5.84
CA VAL A 41 -3.39 4.54 -5.82
C VAL A 41 -4.75 3.93 -6.12
N SER A 42 -4.82 3.11 -7.17
CA SER A 42 -6.06 2.45 -7.60
C SER A 42 -5.83 0.95 -7.74
N LEU A 43 -6.87 0.14 -7.51
CA LEU A 43 -6.82 -1.29 -7.80
C LEU A 43 -6.76 -1.54 -9.32
N ASN A 44 -6.00 -2.54 -9.73
CA ASN A 44 -5.95 -2.96 -11.12
C ASN A 44 -7.18 -3.81 -11.46
N SER A 45 -8.11 -3.23 -12.22
CA SER A 45 -9.35 -3.89 -12.66
C SER A 45 -9.12 -5.13 -13.52
N HIS A 46 -7.97 -5.24 -14.20
CA HIS A 46 -7.62 -6.42 -14.99
C HIS A 46 -7.20 -7.61 -14.12
N LYS A 47 -6.79 -7.37 -12.86
CA LYS A 47 -6.39 -8.39 -11.88
C LYS A 47 -7.45 -8.65 -10.82
N LYS A 48 -8.71 -8.33 -11.12
CA LYS A 48 -9.85 -8.48 -10.20
C LYS A 48 -9.88 -9.87 -9.54
N GLY A 49 -9.70 -10.95 -10.30
CA GLY A 49 -9.66 -12.32 -9.77
C GLY A 49 -8.58 -12.51 -8.70
N GLU A 50 -7.33 -12.21 -9.04
CA GLU A 50 -6.19 -12.30 -8.11
C GLU A 50 -6.36 -11.43 -6.87
N ILE A 51 -6.95 -10.23 -7.01
CA ILE A 51 -7.26 -9.35 -5.87
C ILE A 51 -8.29 -9.98 -4.93
N TYR A 52 -9.34 -10.61 -5.46
CA TYR A 52 -10.33 -11.29 -4.62
C TYR A 52 -9.79 -12.57 -4.00
N ASP A 53 -8.92 -13.30 -4.70
CA ASP A 53 -8.24 -14.47 -4.14
C ASP A 53 -7.28 -14.06 -3.02
N PHE A 54 -6.56 -12.95 -3.16
CA PHE A 54 -5.74 -12.36 -2.10
C PHE A 54 -6.56 -11.95 -0.86
N LEU A 55 -7.80 -11.49 -1.04
CA LEU A 55 -8.69 -11.06 0.05
C LEU A 55 -9.42 -12.22 0.76
N LYS A 56 -9.36 -13.44 0.23
CA LYS A 56 -10.11 -14.59 0.74
C LYS A 56 -9.43 -15.35 1.88
N GLU A 57 -8.21 -14.95 2.27
CA GLU A 57 -7.45 -15.55 3.38
C GLU A 57 -7.81 -14.95 4.74
#